data_AF-A0A699XKU9-F1
#
_entry.id   AF-A0A699XKU9-F1
#
_cell.length_a   1.000
_cell.length_b   1.000
_cell.length_c   1.000
_cell.angle_alpha   90.00
_cell.angle_beta   90.00
_cell.angle_gamma   90.00
#
_symmetry.space_group_name_H-M   'P 1'
#
loop_
_entity.id
_entity.type
_entity.pdbx_description
1 polymer ?
#
loop_
_entity_poly.entity_id
_entity_poly.type
_entity_poly.pdbx_seq_one_letter_code
_entity_poly.pdbx_strand_id
1 'polypeptide(L)' 'TDLAYKKAITDGADIIDCNVQMSKDGVAFCLDSADLLGKTNAAMAFMDRSTSIPEIQPKSGVFTFDVTWTEIKSVKRK' A
#
# COMPACT_ATOMS: atom_id res chain seq x y z
N THR A 1 -7.50 -7.25 -0.62
CA THR A 1 -7.27 -7.86 0.71
C THR A 1 -7.56 -9.34 0.60
N ASP A 2 -7.10 -10.15 1.54
CA ASP A 2 -7.37 -11.59 1.52
C ASP A 2 -8.87 -11.92 1.49
N LEU A 3 -9.69 -11.12 2.18
CA LEU A 3 -11.16 -11.28 2.14
C LEU A 3 -11.70 -11.05 0.73
N ALA A 4 -11.26 -9.99 0.05
CA ALA A 4 -11.68 -9.70 -1.32
C ALA A 4 -11.21 -10.77 -2.31
N TYR A 5 -9.97 -11.27 -2.17
CA TYR A 5 -9.45 -12.33 -3.04
C TYR A 5 -10.15 -13.67 -2.80
N LYS A 6 -10.39 -14.06 -1.54
CA LYS A 6 -11.18 -15.26 -1.23
C LYS A 6 -12.59 -15.18 -1.81
N LYS A 7 -13.22 -14.00 -1.73
CA LYS A 7 -14.53 -13.77 -2.34
C LYS A 7 -14.48 -13.89 -3.87
N ALA A 8 -13.50 -13.28 -4.52
CA ALA A 8 -13.30 -13.41 -5.97
C ALA A 8 -13.12 -14.87 -6.42
N ILE A 9 -12.34 -15.66 -5.69
CA ILE A 9 -12.16 -17.11 -5.95
C ILE A 9 -13.51 -17.84 -5.82
N THR A 10 -14.25 -17.55 -4.75
CA THR A 10 -15.55 -18.20 -4.49
C THR A 10 -16.59 -17.83 -5.55
N ASP A 11 -16.51 -16.61 -6.09
CA ASP A 11 -17.39 -16.11 -7.14
C ASP A 11 -16.96 -16.57 -8.55
N GLY A 12 -15.90 -17.39 -8.65
CA GLY A 12 -15.48 -18.03 -9.90
C GLY A 12 -14.57 -17.17 -10.78
N ALA A 13 -13.82 -16.22 -10.21
CA ALA A 13 -12.85 -15.43 -10.97
C ALA A 13 -11.66 -16.30 -11.45
N ASP A 14 -11.38 -16.29 -12.76
CA ASP A 14 -10.24 -17.00 -13.35
C ASP A 14 -8.89 -16.29 -13.11
N ILE A 15 -8.90 -14.96 -12.99
CA ILE A 15 -7.71 -14.12 -12.81
C ILE A 15 -7.96 -13.15 -11.65
N ILE A 16 -6.96 -13.02 -10.78
CA ILE A 16 -6.97 -12.09 -9.66
C ILE A 16 -5.83 -11.09 -9.86
N ASP A 17 -6.20 -9.81 -9.99
CA ASP A 17 -5.24 -8.73 -10.15
C ASP A 17 -4.66 -8.27 -8.80
N CYS A 18 -3.38 -7.90 -8.81
CA CYS A 18 -2.64 -7.35 -7.69
C CYS A 18 -1.56 -6.37 -8.18
N ASN A 19 -1.76 -5.09 -7.91
CA ASN A 19 -0.69 -4.10 -8.02
C ASN A 19 0.35 -4.36 -6.91
N VAL A 20 1.56 -4.74 -7.32
CA VAL A 20 2.65 -5.05 -6.40
C VAL A 20 3.38 -3.77 -6.03
N GLN A 21 3.58 -3.57 -4.72
CA GLN A 21 4.45 -2.55 -4.14
C GLN A 21 5.59 -3.20 -3.37
N MET A 22 6.66 -2.46 -3.15
CA MET A 22 7.81 -2.87 -2.35
C MET A 22 7.89 -2.07 -1.06
N SER A 23 8.23 -2.75 0.05
CA SER A 23 8.64 -2.10 1.29
C SER A 23 10.12 -1.70 1.25
N LYS A 24 10.54 -0.85 2.19
CA LYS A 24 11.94 -0.44 2.36
C LYS A 24 12.90 -1.61 2.56
N ASP A 25 12.45 -2.65 3.26
CA ASP A 25 13.19 -3.87 3.59
C ASP A 25 12.96 -5.00 2.57
N GLY A 26 12.45 -4.69 1.37
CA GLY A 26 12.43 -5.60 0.23
C GLY A 26 11.29 -6.62 0.23
N VAL A 27 10.22 -6.41 0.99
CA VAL A 27 9.04 -7.27 0.98
C VAL A 27 8.05 -6.77 -0.08
N ALA A 28 7.68 -7.64 -1.01
CA ALA A 28 6.66 -7.37 -2.01
C ALA A 28 5.25 -7.64 -1.45
N PHE A 29 4.29 -6.77 -1.73
CA PHE A 29 2.90 -6.92 -1.28
C PHE A 29 1.88 -6.23 -2.19
N CYS A 30 0.61 -6.62 -2.08
CA CYS A 30 -0.49 -6.04 -2.87
C CYS A 30 -1.04 -4.74 -2.27
N LEU A 31 -0.87 -3.63 -2.98
CA LEU A 31 -1.50 -2.35 -2.66
C LEU A 31 -1.71 -1.53 -3.94
N ASP A 32 -2.87 -0.89 -4.05
CA ASP A 32 -3.31 -0.16 -5.25
C ASP A 32 -2.43 1.05 -5.59
N SER A 33 -1.73 1.62 -4.60
CA SER A 33 -0.82 2.75 -4.77
C SER A 33 0.42 2.57 -3.91
N ALA A 34 1.54 3.15 -4.36
CA ALA A 34 2.72 3.30 -3.54
C ALA A 34 2.54 4.36 -2.43
N ASP A 35 1.56 5.26 -2.52
CA ASP A 35 1.26 6.23 -1.47
C ASP A 35 0.27 5.66 -0.44
N LEU A 36 0.75 5.52 0.80
CA LEU A 36 -0.02 5.00 1.92
C LEU A 36 -1.13 5.97 2.38
N LEU A 37 -1.05 7.27 2.09
CA LEU A 37 -1.99 8.27 2.63
C LEU A 37 -3.41 8.14 2.05
N GLY A 38 -3.53 7.69 0.81
CA GLY A 38 -4.81 7.63 0.09
C GLY A 38 -5.80 6.64 0.69
N LYS A 39 -5.35 5.41 0.96
CA LYS A 39 -6.22 4.28 1.35
C LYS A 39 -5.94 3.70 2.72
N THR A 40 -5.02 4.28 3.49
CA THR A 40 -4.72 3.81 4.84
C THR A 40 -4.78 4.95 5.85
N ASN A 41 -4.67 4.60 7.12
CA ASN A 41 -4.53 5.55 8.23
C ASN A 41 -3.07 5.98 8.50
N ALA A 42 -2.14 5.74 7.57
CA ALA A 42 -0.71 6.07 7.69
C ALA A 42 -0.43 7.54 8.06
N ALA A 43 -1.33 8.46 7.71
CA ALA A 43 -1.22 9.87 8.09
C ALA A 43 -1.09 10.08 9.61
N MET A 44 -1.63 9.18 10.44
CA MET A 44 -1.53 9.30 11.90
C MET A 44 -0.16 8.90 12.45
N ALA A 45 0.61 8.11 11.70
CA ALA A 45 1.84 7.50 12.18
C ALA A 45 3.11 7.97 11.45
N PHE A 46 2.99 8.40 10.18
CA PHE A 46 4.14 8.57 9.29
C PHE A 46 4.12 9.90 8.52
N MET A 47 3.31 10.88 8.93
CA MET A 47 3.23 12.16 8.22
C MET A 47 4.55 12.94 8.23
N ASP A 48 5.38 12.74 9.25
CA ASP A 48 6.74 13.25 9.38
C ASP A 48 7.70 12.71 8.31
N ARG A 49 7.35 11.59 7.67
CA ARG A 49 8.09 10.96 6.57
C ARG A 49 7.52 11.31 5.20
N SER A 50 6.58 12.26 5.13
CA SER A 50 6.01 12.67 3.86
C SER A 50 7.07 13.32 2.97
N THR A 51 7.17 12.85 1.74
CA THR A 51 8.16 13.34 0.76
C THR A 51 7.47 13.68 -0.56
N SER A 52 8.10 14.59 -1.31
CA SER A 52 7.62 15.03 -2.63
C SER A 52 8.45 14.31 -3.70
N ILE A 53 7.79 13.49 -4.51
CA ILE A 53 8.39 12.78 -5.66
C ILE A 53 7.55 13.09 -6.89
N PRO A 54 7.86 14.16 -7.62
CA PRO A 54 7.07 14.64 -8.75
C PRO A 54 6.87 13.62 -9.87
N GLU A 55 7.80 12.68 -10.02
CA GLU A 55 7.74 11.59 -11.00
C GLU A 55 6.64 10.57 -10.69
N ILE A 56 6.20 10.47 -9.44
CA ILE A 56 5.11 9.57 -9.01
C ILE A 56 3.78 10.32 -8.96
N GLN A 57 3.76 11.49 -8.31
CA GLN A 57 2.54 12.30 -8.17
C GLN A 57 2.85 13.75 -7.79
N PRO A 58 1.94 14.71 -8.09
CA PRO A 58 2.17 16.13 -7.78
C PRO A 58 2.07 16.49 -6.29
N LYS A 59 1.55 15.59 -5.43
CA LYS A 59 1.37 15.83 -3.99
C LYS A 59 2.42 15.06 -3.20
N SER A 60 2.84 15.59 -2.06
CA SER A 60 3.64 14.83 -1.11
C SER A 60 2.85 13.64 -0.58
N GLY A 61 3.53 12.50 -0.47
CA GLY A 61 2.95 11.23 -0.03
C GLY A 61 3.82 10.57 1.03
N VAL A 62 3.33 9.48 1.61
CA VAL A 62 4.15 8.56 2.42
C VAL A 62 4.26 7.28 1.63
N PHE A 63 5.44 7.03 1.06
CA PHE A 63 5.60 5.96 0.09
C PHE A 63 6.01 4.62 0.69
N THR A 64 5.50 3.51 0.14
CA THR A 64 5.75 2.15 0.65
C THR A 64 7.23 1.81 0.71
N PHE A 65 8.02 2.26 -0.27
CA PHE A 65 9.46 1.97 -0.35
C PHE A 65 10.29 2.72 0.70
N ASP A 66 9.70 3.69 1.40
CA ASP A 66 10.34 4.38 2.51
C ASP A 66 9.96 3.78 3.87
N VAL A 67 9.04 2.81 3.92
CA VAL A 67 8.45 2.23 5.15
C VAL A 67 8.75 0.72 5.22
N THR A 68 9.13 0.21 6.39
CA THR A 68 9.43 -1.22 6.57
C THR A 68 8.15 -2.07 6.54
N TRP A 69 8.29 -3.36 6.24
CA TRP A 69 7.15 -4.27 6.23
C TRP A 69 6.43 -4.36 7.59
N THR A 70 7.20 -4.32 8.68
CA THR A 70 6.63 -4.32 10.04
C THR A 70 5.78 -3.08 10.30
N GLU A 71 6.23 -1.91 9.85
CA GLU A 71 5.47 -0.66 9.94
C GLU A 71 4.23 -0.69 9.03
N ILE A 72 4.34 -1.21 7.80
CA ILE A 72 3.20 -1.36 6.87
C ILE A 72 2.11 -2.25 7.47
N LYS A 73 2.46 -3.33 8.18
CA LYS A 73 1.47 -4.18 8.87
C LYS A 73 0.75 -3.48 10.02
N SER A 74 1.27 -2.36 10.53
CA SER A 74 0.65 -1.60 11.63
C SER A 74 -0.45 -0.63 11.15
N VAL A 75 -0.46 -0.28 9.86
CA VAL A 75 -1.49 0.60 9.29
C VAL A 75 -2.73 -0.20 8.90
N LYS A 76 -3.88 0.47 8.99
CA LYS A 76 -5.20 -0.06 8.61
C LYS A 76 -5.68 0.59 7.33
N ARG A 77 -6.31 -0.20 6.46
CA ARG A 77 -7.05 0.35 5.32
C ARG A 77 -8.25 1.16 5.82
N LYS A 78 -8.57 2.25 5.12
CA LYS A 78 -9.78 3.06 5.32
C LYS A 78 -10.99 2.36 4.73
#